data_AF-A0A8T9CV41-F1
#
_entry.id   AF-A0A8T9CV41-F1
#
_cell.length_a   1.000
_cell.length_b   1.000
_cell.length_c   1.000
_cell.angle_alpha   90.00
_cell.angle_beta   90.00
_cell.angle_gamma   90.00
#
_symmetry.space_group_name_H-M   'P 1'
#
loop_
_entity.id
_entity.type
_entity.pdbx_description
1 polymer ?
#
loop_
_entity_poly.entity_id
_entity_poly.type
_entity_poly.pdbx_seq_one_letter_code
_entity_poly.pdbx_strand_id
1 'polypeptide(L)' 'DRQLREAKRLLLFSDNAVNNIAWQLGFKDPAYFARFFNRLVGCSPSAYRAKKVPVT' A
#
# COMPACT_ATOMS: atom_id res chain seq x y z
N ASP A 1 -8.56 4.42 10.76
CA ASP A 1 -7.74 5.30 9.92
C ASP A 1 -8.14 5.19 8.44
N ARG A 2 -8.53 6.29 7.79
CA ARG A 2 -9.01 6.29 6.38
C ARG A 2 -7.89 5.97 5.40
N GLN A 3 -6.69 6.51 5.65
CA GLN A 3 -5.54 6.41 4.76
C GLN A 3 -5.00 4.98 4.69
N LEU A 4 -4.95 4.29 5.84
CA LEU A 4 -4.57 2.87 5.89
C LEU A 4 -5.55 1.96 5.12
N ARG A 5 -6.87 2.21 5.20
CA ARG A 5 -7.86 1.40 4.49
C ARG A 5 -7.69 1.52 2.98
N GLU A 6 -7.50 2.74 2.47
CA GLU A 6 -7.30 2.95 1.04
C GLU A 6 -5.95 2.37 0.56
N ALA A 7 -4.89 2.48 1.37
CA ALA A 7 -3.61 1.82 1.06
C ALA A 7 -3.77 0.31 0.88
N LYS A 8 -4.46 -0.38 1.81
CA LYS A 8 -4.73 -1.82 1.69
C LYS A 8 -5.55 -2.14 0.43
N ARG A 9 -6.58 -1.35 0.15
CA ARG A 9 -7.42 -1.50 -1.05
C ARG A 9 -6.60 -1.39 -2.33
N LEU A 10 -5.83 -0.32 -2.49
CA LEU A 10 -5.00 -0.11 -3.68
C LEU A 10 -3.93 -1.19 -3.83
N LEU A 11 -3.32 -1.66 -2.74
CA LEU A 11 -2.32 -2.72 -2.80
C LEU A 11 -2.90 -4.08 -3.26
N LEU A 12 -4.15 -4.38 -2.92
CA LEU A 12 -4.81 -5.64 -3.27
C LEU A 12 -5.60 -5.59 -4.58
N PHE A 13 -6.11 -4.43 -4.99
CA PHE A 13 -7.07 -4.33 -6.09
C PHE A 13 -6.62 -3.38 -7.21
N SER A 14 -5.36 -2.95 -7.24
CA SER A 14 -4.80 -2.18 -8.36
C SER A 14 -3.41 -2.67 -8.76
N ASP A 15 -3.02 -2.45 -10.01
CA ASP A 15 -1.69 -2.77 -10.53
C ASP A 15 -0.69 -1.62 -10.41
N ASN A 16 -1.10 -0.51 -9.79
CA ASN A 16 -0.25 0.66 -9.59
C ASN A 16 1.05 0.27 -8.89
N ALA A 17 2.19 0.82 -9.27
CA ALA A 17 3.43 0.64 -8.50
C ALA A 17 3.23 1.10 -7.04
N VAL A 18 3.92 0.48 -6.08
CA VAL A 18 3.82 0.84 -4.66
C VAL A 18 4.12 2.34 -4.44
N ASN A 19 5.08 2.88 -5.18
CA ASN A 19 5.41 4.31 -5.14
C ASN A 19 4.24 5.18 -5.65
N ASN A 20 3.56 4.77 -6.72
CA ASN A 20 2.40 5.50 -7.24
C ASN A 20 1.24 5.50 -6.23
N ILE A 21 1.04 4.40 -5.51
CA ILE A 21 0.05 4.34 -4.42
C ILE A 21 0.42 5.33 -3.31
N ALA A 22 1.70 5.43 -2.94
CA ALA A 22 2.16 6.40 -1.95
C ALA A 22 1.82 7.84 -2.39
N TRP A 23 2.17 8.20 -3.63
CA TRP A 23 1.88 9.52 -4.19
C TRP A 23 0.38 9.81 -4.26
N GLN A 24 -0.42 8.84 -4.72
CA GLN A 24 -1.89 8.96 -4.80
C GLN A 24 -2.54 9.20 -3.44
N LEU A 25 -1.96 8.67 -2.37
CA LEU A 25 -2.43 8.85 -0.99
C LEU A 25 -1.87 10.11 -0.32
N GLY A 26 -1.17 10.97 -1.06
CA GLY A 26 -0.65 12.25 -0.59
C GLY A 26 0.66 12.16 0.20
N PHE A 27 1.35 11.00 0.20
CA PHE A 27 2.67 10.92 0.80
C PHE A 27 3.70 11.61 -0.09
N LYS A 28 4.52 12.48 0.52
CA LYS A 28 5.63 13.17 -0.16
C LYS A 28 6.87 12.29 -0.37
N ASP A 29 6.90 11.13 0.27
CA ASP A 29 8.01 10.19 0.22
C ASP A 29 7.47 8.74 0.28
N PRO A 30 7.69 7.91 -0.76
CA PRO A 30 7.32 6.51 -0.77
C PRO A 30 8.00 5.68 0.34
N ALA A 31 9.21 6.04 0.76
CA ALA A 31 9.88 5.36 1.87
C ALA A 31 9.16 5.64 3.20
N TYR A 32 8.70 6.87 3.42
CA TYR A 32 7.85 7.21 4.56
C TYR A 32 6.52 6.44 4.51
N PHE A 33 5.86 6.34 3.36
CA PHE A 33 4.67 5.49 3.19
C PHE A 33 4.94 4.03 3.59
N ALA A 34 6.05 3.45 3.12
CA ALA A 34 6.40 2.08 3.44
C ALA A 34 6.61 1.86 4.95
N ARG A 35 7.24 2.82 5.64
CA ARG A 35 7.40 2.79 7.11
C ARG A 35 6.07 2.94 7.84
N PHE A 36 5.24 3.90 7.43
CA PHE A 36 3.89 4.11 7.95
C PHE A 36 3.05 2.84 7.83
N PHE A 37 3.02 2.23 6.65
CA PHE A 37 2.26 1.02 6.39
C PHE A 37 2.77 -0.16 7.21
N ASN A 38 4.10 -0.39 7.23
CA ASN A 38 4.69 -1.48 7.98
C ASN A 38 4.43 -1.34 9.50
N ARG A 39 4.53 -0.13 10.05
CA ARG A 39 4.20 0.12 11.46
C ARG A 39 2.78 -0.27 11.83
N LEU A 40 1.82 -0.09 10.92
CA LEU A 40 0.39 -0.33 11.18
C LEU A 40 -0.08 -1.73 10.78
N VAL A 41 0.61 -2.41 9.87
CA VAL A 41 0.19 -3.71 9.30
C VAL A 41 1.13 -4.84 9.69
N GLY A 42 2.36 -4.54 10.09
CA GLY A 42 3.39 -5.52 10.44
C GLY A 42 4.12 -6.15 9.25
N CYS A 43 3.91 -5.64 8.03
CA CYS A 43 4.68 -6.05 6.85
C CYS A 43 4.79 -4.91 5.83
N SER A 44 5.75 -5.03 4.89
CA SER A 44 5.93 -4.04 3.84
C SER A 44 4.75 -3.99 2.86
N PRO A 45 4.49 -2.86 2.18
CA PRO A 45 3.46 -2.77 1.16
C PRO A 45 3.61 -3.82 0.05
N SER A 46 4.84 -4.10 -0.39
CA SER A 46 5.13 -5.11 -1.42
C SER A 46 4.80 -6.52 -0.94
N ALA A 47 5.15 -6.86 0.31
CA ALA A 47 4.79 -8.15 0.91
C ALA A 47 3.26 -8.27 1.09
N TYR A 48 2.58 -7.17 1.42
CA TYR A 48 1.12 -7.15 1.50
C TYR A 48 0.47 -7.35 0.12
N ARG A 49 1.03 -6.76 -0.94
CA ARG A 49 0.57 -6.96 -2.32
C ARG A 49 0.69 -8.40 -2.80
N ALA A 50 1.68 -9.15 -2.33
CA ALA A 50 1.80 -10.57 -2.69
C ALA A 50 0.58 -11.41 -2.26
N LYS A 51 -0.26 -10.89 -1.35
CA LYS A 51 -1.55 -11.48 -0.95
C LYS A 51 -2.71 -11.14 -1.90
N LYS A 52 -2.45 -10.48 -3.03
CA LYS A 52 -3.44 -10.24 -4.07
C LYS A 52 -4.16 -11.54 -4.38
N VAL A 53 -5.47 -11.54 -4.18
CA VAL A 53 -6.30 -12.63 -4.65
C VAL A 53 -6.33 -12.52 -6.18
N PRO A 54 -5.93 -13.56 -6.92
CA PRO A 54 -6.11 -13.56 -8.37
C PRO A 54 -7.60 -13.38 -8.65
N VAL A 55 -7.98 -12.32 -9.36
CA VAL A 55 -9.32 -12.25 -9.93
C VAL A 55 -9.26 -13.11 -11.20
N THR A 56 -9.65 -14.37 -11.06
CA THR A 56 -10.05 -15.24 -12.19
C THR A 56 -11.39 -14.79 -12.73
#